data_AF-A0A3B0UDY6-F1
#
_entry.id   AF-A0A3B0UDY6-F1
#
_cell.length_a   1.000
_cell.length_b   1.000
_cell.length_c   1.000
_cell.angle_alpha   90.00
_cell.angle_beta   90.00
_cell.angle_gamma   90.00
#
_symmetry.space_group_name_H-M   'P 1'
#
loop_
_entity.id
_entity.type
_entity.pdbx_description
1 polymer ?
#
loop_
_entity_poly.entity_id
_entity_poly.type
_entity_poly.pdbx_seq_one_letter_code
_entity_poly.pdbx_strand_id
1 'polypeptide(L)'
;MISYIPNNNYDISIDEYYNHQYYIDQAAISISQYLKSAYGRELKLIPIQNAPTTYDKKTKTILHTSKATYTNSLILNKTVLVPQYSIEPFDSLALNTYKKAMPGYKIVGVNCRQYGEYYGAIHCLTHEIYANNPIYIKHKWYQGVVKNNLRGFPISLVVKSSDGILKAILYWKTNQTKSYQPLQMKNIENDTFEAFIPPAKSGTTINYYLKIQNNNGKVIKKPMVAPTYSYSFIVE
;
A
#
# COMPACT_ATOMS: atom_id res chain seq x y z
N MET A 1 -6.30 -3.77 2.51
CA MET A 1 -6.57 -4.34 3.85
C MET A 1 -8.06 -4.43 4.03
N ILE A 2 -8.57 -5.44 4.70
CA ILE A 2 -9.99 -5.61 5.00
C ILE A 2 -10.12 -6.06 6.46
N SER A 3 -11.17 -5.62 7.15
CA SER A 3 -11.39 -6.04 8.53
C SER A 3 -11.80 -7.51 8.59
N TYR A 4 -11.34 -8.19 9.63
CA TYR A 4 -11.77 -9.53 10.01
C TYR A 4 -12.29 -9.48 11.45
N ILE A 5 -13.55 -9.83 11.65
CA ILE A 5 -14.28 -9.67 12.91
C ILE A 5 -14.98 -11.00 13.23
N PRO A 6 -14.25 -11.99 13.75
CA PRO A 6 -14.84 -13.28 14.05
C PRO A 6 -15.96 -13.14 15.09
N ASN A 7 -16.95 -14.03 15.08
CA ASN A 7 -18.14 -13.88 15.93
C ASN A 7 -17.81 -13.86 17.43
N ASN A 8 -16.70 -14.47 17.85
CA ASN A 8 -16.21 -14.43 19.23
C ASN A 8 -15.64 -13.06 19.66
N ASN A 9 -15.49 -12.10 18.74
CA ASN A 9 -15.10 -10.73 19.07
C ASN A 9 -16.27 -9.85 19.51
N TYR A 10 -17.52 -10.28 19.28
CA TYR A 10 -18.69 -9.55 19.76
C TYR A 10 -19.00 -9.95 21.21
N ASP A 11 -19.42 -8.97 22.01
CA ASP A 11 -20.06 -9.21 23.29
C ASP A 11 -21.56 -9.02 23.10
N ILE A 12 -22.33 -10.11 23.08
CA ILE A 12 -23.77 -10.07 22.80
C ILE A 12 -24.59 -9.28 23.84
N SER A 13 -24.02 -8.98 25.01
CA SER A 13 -24.66 -8.14 26.03
C SER A 13 -24.51 -6.64 25.74
N ILE A 14 -23.62 -6.28 24.81
CA ILE A 14 -23.21 -4.91 24.49
C ILE A 14 -23.44 -4.60 23.00
N ASP A 15 -23.10 -5.53 22.12
CA ASP A 15 -23.12 -5.34 20.67
C ASP A 15 -24.51 -5.59 20.11
N GLU A 16 -25.20 -4.50 19.75
CA GLU A 16 -26.52 -4.54 19.10
C GLU A 16 -26.51 -5.26 17.74
N TYR A 17 -25.39 -5.17 17.02
CA TYR A 17 -25.19 -5.77 15.71
C TYR A 17 -23.99 -6.71 15.75
N TYR A 18 -24.25 -7.96 15.38
CA TYR A 18 -23.29 -9.06 15.30
C TYR A 18 -23.32 -9.69 13.90
N ASN A 19 -22.34 -10.55 13.59
CA ASN A 19 -22.19 -11.21 12.29
C ASN A 19 -21.78 -10.31 11.11
N HIS A 20 -21.13 -9.16 11.36
CA HIS A 20 -20.62 -8.31 10.26
C HIS A 20 -19.63 -9.03 9.34
N GLN A 21 -18.92 -10.07 9.84
CA GLN A 21 -17.98 -10.82 9.02
C GLN A 21 -18.65 -11.45 7.81
N TYR A 22 -19.87 -11.99 7.97
CA TYR A 22 -20.62 -12.56 6.85
C TYR A 22 -20.79 -11.55 5.72
N TYR A 23 -21.20 -10.32 6.03
CA TYR A 23 -21.38 -9.27 5.02
C TYR A 23 -20.05 -8.81 4.41
N ILE A 24 -18.99 -8.72 5.21
CA ILE A 24 -17.64 -8.42 4.73
C ILE A 24 -17.18 -9.49 3.73
N ASP A 25 -17.42 -10.77 4.02
CA ASP A 25 -17.05 -11.88 3.15
C ASP A 25 -17.84 -11.86 1.84
N GLN A 26 -19.15 -11.62 1.89
CA GLN A 26 -19.97 -11.47 0.66
C GLN A 26 -19.48 -10.30 -0.20
N ALA A 27 -19.17 -9.16 0.41
CA ALA A 27 -18.63 -8.01 -0.30
C ALA A 27 -17.24 -8.31 -0.90
N ALA A 28 -16.37 -8.99 -0.16
CA ALA A 28 -15.06 -9.43 -0.62
C ALA A 28 -15.14 -10.38 -1.83
N ILE A 29 -16.07 -11.34 -1.79
CA ILE A 29 -16.32 -12.27 -2.89
C ILE A 29 -16.80 -11.49 -4.11
N SER A 30 -17.83 -10.66 -3.96
CA SER A 30 -18.36 -9.84 -5.06
C SER A 30 -17.28 -8.97 -5.69
N ILE A 31 -16.53 -8.22 -4.89
CA ILE A 31 -15.43 -7.37 -5.36
C ILE A 31 -14.38 -8.19 -6.11
N SER A 32 -13.98 -9.36 -5.60
CA SER A 32 -12.94 -10.16 -6.23
C SER A 32 -13.38 -10.84 -7.53
N GLN A 33 -14.66 -11.15 -7.67
CA GLN A 33 -15.24 -11.72 -8.90
C GLN A 33 -15.41 -10.69 -10.02
N TYR A 34 -15.88 -9.48 -9.69
CA TYR A 34 -16.28 -8.49 -10.69
C TYR A 34 -15.23 -7.41 -10.96
N LEU A 35 -14.29 -7.18 -10.04
CA LEU A 35 -13.33 -6.08 -10.16
C LEU A 35 -11.90 -6.57 -10.31
N LYS A 36 -11.15 -5.87 -11.15
CA LYS A 36 -9.69 -5.95 -11.24
C LYS A 36 -9.10 -4.59 -10.88
N SER A 37 -7.83 -4.58 -10.48
CA SER A 37 -7.09 -3.32 -10.27
C SER A 37 -7.01 -2.50 -11.56
N ALA A 38 -6.62 -1.22 -11.45
CA ALA A 38 -6.36 -0.33 -12.59
C ALA A 38 -5.27 -0.83 -13.57
N TYR A 39 -4.60 -1.95 -13.25
CA TYR A 39 -3.62 -2.62 -14.09
C TYR A 39 -4.11 -3.97 -14.64
N GLY A 40 -5.39 -4.30 -14.47
CA GLY A 40 -6.01 -5.56 -14.89
C GLY A 40 -5.62 -6.77 -14.02
N ARG A 41 -5.12 -6.54 -12.80
CA ARG A 41 -4.69 -7.62 -11.88
C ARG A 41 -5.76 -7.94 -10.87
N GLU A 42 -5.75 -9.18 -10.40
CA GLU A 42 -6.55 -9.61 -9.26
C GLU A 42 -6.28 -8.76 -8.02
N LEU A 43 -7.35 -8.53 -7.26
CA LEU A 43 -7.30 -7.77 -6.02
C LEU A 43 -6.79 -8.68 -4.91
N LYS A 44 -5.70 -8.27 -4.25
CA LYS A 44 -5.20 -8.95 -3.07
C LYS A 44 -5.91 -8.42 -1.82
N LEU A 45 -6.74 -9.26 -1.22
CA LEU A 45 -7.38 -8.97 0.07
C LEU A 45 -6.46 -9.45 1.19
N ILE A 46 -6.19 -8.57 2.16
CA ILE A 46 -5.33 -8.85 3.31
C ILE A 46 -6.17 -8.59 4.56
N PRO A 47 -6.62 -9.64 5.27
CA PRO A 47 -7.45 -9.48 6.45
C PRO A 47 -6.62 -8.95 7.62
N ILE A 48 -7.24 -8.11 8.44
CA ILE A 48 -6.70 -7.67 9.74
C ILE A 48 -7.76 -7.96 10.79
N GLN A 49 -7.43 -8.84 11.74
CA GLN A 49 -8.33 -9.16 12.83
C GLN A 49 -8.51 -7.94 13.74
N ASN A 50 -9.76 -7.50 13.91
CA ASN A 50 -10.10 -6.49 14.90
C ASN A 50 -9.94 -7.07 16.32
N ALA A 51 -9.83 -6.22 17.32
CA ALA A 51 -9.90 -6.65 18.72
C ALA A 51 -11.37 -6.94 19.11
N PRO A 52 -11.63 -7.74 20.17
CA PRO A 52 -12.98 -7.92 20.69
C PRO A 52 -13.55 -6.61 21.27
N THR A 53 -14.87 -6.46 21.32
CA THR A 53 -15.51 -5.45 22.18
C THR A 53 -15.14 -5.74 23.63
N THR A 54 -14.80 -4.70 24.40
CA THR A 54 -14.43 -4.86 25.82
C THR A 54 -15.14 -3.86 26.71
N TYR A 55 -15.40 -4.26 27.96
CA TYR A 55 -15.91 -3.38 29.00
C TYR A 55 -14.84 -3.17 30.08
N ASP A 56 -14.43 -1.92 30.25
CA ASP A 56 -13.51 -1.50 31.31
C ASP A 56 -14.30 -1.27 32.60
N LYS A 57 -14.19 -2.20 33.55
CA LYS A 57 -14.88 -2.13 34.84
C LYS A 57 -14.46 -0.92 35.69
N LYS A 58 -13.22 -0.43 35.53
CA LYS A 58 -12.69 0.69 36.35
C LYS A 58 -13.26 2.01 35.88
N THR A 59 -13.26 2.23 34.57
CA THR A 59 -13.75 3.48 33.97
C THR A 59 -15.25 3.41 33.62
N LYS A 60 -15.86 2.23 33.73
CA LYS A 60 -17.25 1.93 33.28
C LYS A 60 -17.45 2.25 31.80
N THR A 61 -16.42 2.02 31.00
CA THR A 61 -16.37 2.37 29.59
C THR A 61 -16.51 1.14 28.72
N ILE A 62 -17.24 1.25 27.62
CA ILE A 62 -17.29 0.23 26.58
C ILE A 62 -16.36 0.65 25.44
N LEU A 63 -15.45 -0.23 25.05
CA LEU A 63 -14.65 -0.10 23.84
C LEU A 63 -15.24 -1.00 22.76
N HIS A 64 -15.81 -0.39 21.72
CA HIS A 64 -16.38 -1.11 20.58
C HIS A 64 -15.30 -1.51 19.56
N THR A 65 -14.19 -2.09 20.02
CA THR A 65 -13.03 -2.43 19.19
C THR A 65 -13.27 -3.54 18.17
N SER A 66 -14.38 -4.28 18.28
CA SER A 66 -14.87 -5.13 17.21
C SER A 66 -15.23 -4.32 15.95
N LYS A 67 -15.62 -3.04 16.13
CA LYS A 67 -16.05 -2.09 15.09
C LYS A 67 -15.10 -0.91 14.90
N ALA A 68 -14.37 -0.48 15.93
CA ALA A 68 -13.27 0.48 15.82
C ALA A 68 -12.03 -0.24 15.24
N THR A 69 -11.97 -0.31 13.92
CA THR A 69 -11.10 -1.24 13.21
C THR A 69 -9.64 -0.80 13.15
N TYR A 70 -8.72 -1.75 12.96
CA TYR A 70 -7.32 -1.44 12.61
C TYR A 70 -7.14 -0.94 11.17
N THR A 71 -8.13 -1.19 10.32
CA THR A 71 -8.15 -0.72 8.92
C THR A 71 -8.47 0.76 8.80
N ASN A 72 -8.96 1.39 9.88
CA ASN A 72 -9.19 2.83 10.02
C ASN A 72 -7.87 3.61 10.19
N SER A 73 -6.88 3.26 9.36
CA SER A 73 -5.51 3.78 9.32
C SER A 73 -5.38 4.93 8.31
N LEU A 74 -4.44 5.83 8.53
CA LEU A 74 -4.08 6.89 7.58
C LEU A 74 -2.77 6.57 6.86
N ILE A 75 -2.75 6.61 5.52
CA ILE A 75 -1.51 6.57 4.73
C ILE A 75 -1.13 8.01 4.37
N LEU A 76 0.00 8.48 4.90
CA LEU A 76 0.51 9.82 4.66
C LEU A 76 1.93 9.75 4.10
N ASN A 77 2.07 10.00 2.79
CA ASN A 77 3.33 9.90 2.06
C ASN A 77 4.00 8.53 2.25
N LYS A 78 5.10 8.46 3.03
CA LYS A 78 5.86 7.22 3.30
C LYS A 78 5.56 6.63 4.68
N THR A 79 4.54 7.14 5.37
CA THR A 79 4.16 6.75 6.73
C THR A 79 2.75 6.20 6.73
N VAL A 80 2.50 5.18 7.54
CA VAL A 80 1.16 4.66 7.80
C VAL A 80 0.90 4.75 9.29
N LEU A 81 -0.14 5.48 9.67
CA LEU A 81 -0.63 5.61 11.04
C LEU A 81 -1.71 4.56 11.27
N VAL A 82 -1.41 3.57 12.09
CA VAL A 82 -2.31 2.45 12.41
C VAL A 82 -2.87 2.69 13.81
N PRO A 83 -4.21 2.71 14.00
CA PRO A 83 -4.78 2.92 15.31
C PRO A 83 -4.42 1.76 16.25
N GLN A 84 -4.26 2.05 17.54
CA GLN A 84 -3.94 1.08 18.59
C GLN A 84 -4.87 1.33 19.78
N TYR A 85 -5.38 0.26 20.39
CA TYR A 85 -6.42 0.36 21.42
C TYR A 85 -5.95 -0.14 22.79
N SER A 86 -4.67 -0.47 22.93
CA SER A 86 -4.09 -1.13 24.11
C SER A 86 -4.72 -2.51 24.38
N ILE A 87 -4.98 -3.26 23.31
CA ILE A 87 -5.54 -4.61 23.37
C ILE A 87 -4.62 -5.57 22.61
N GLU A 88 -3.77 -6.25 23.35
CA GLU A 88 -2.88 -7.28 22.81
C GLU A 88 -3.56 -8.66 22.77
N PRO A 89 -3.19 -9.54 21.82
CA PRO A 89 -2.12 -9.39 20.82
C PRO A 89 -2.54 -8.62 19.54
N PHE A 90 -3.77 -8.13 19.47
CA PHE A 90 -4.37 -7.60 18.24
C PHE A 90 -3.66 -6.34 17.72
N ASP A 91 -3.28 -5.44 18.63
CA ASP A 91 -2.50 -4.23 18.33
C ASP A 91 -1.19 -4.60 17.60
N SER A 92 -0.40 -5.53 18.17
CA SER A 92 0.86 -6.00 17.59
C SER A 92 0.65 -6.76 16.27
N LEU A 93 -0.40 -7.58 16.16
CA LEU A 93 -0.73 -8.30 14.92
C LEU A 93 -1.12 -7.36 13.78
N ALA A 94 -1.87 -6.29 14.08
CA ALA A 94 -2.24 -5.28 13.10
C ALA A 94 -1.00 -4.57 12.56
N LEU A 95 -0.12 -4.07 13.43
CA LEU A 95 1.14 -3.43 13.03
C LEU A 95 2.01 -4.35 12.17
N ASN A 96 2.12 -5.62 12.55
CA ASN A 96 2.89 -6.61 11.78
C ASN A 96 2.30 -6.84 10.38
N THR A 97 0.97 -6.90 10.27
CA THR A 97 0.28 -7.07 8.98
C THR A 97 0.56 -5.89 8.04
N TYR A 98 0.51 -4.66 8.55
CA TYR A 98 0.88 -3.47 7.77
C TYR A 98 2.35 -3.49 7.34
N LYS A 99 3.28 -3.84 8.24
CA LYS A 99 4.71 -3.95 7.91
C LYS A 99 4.97 -4.94 6.77
N LYS A 100 4.32 -6.10 6.80
CA LYS A 100 4.42 -7.13 5.75
C LYS A 100 3.81 -6.67 4.42
N ALA A 101 2.66 -6.01 4.47
CA ALA A 101 1.93 -5.59 3.27
C ALA A 101 2.52 -4.34 2.59
N MET A 102 3.19 -3.48 3.35
CA MET A 102 3.68 -2.17 2.90
C MET A 102 5.19 -2.03 3.15
N PRO A 103 6.02 -2.87 2.53
CA PRO A 103 7.47 -2.83 2.73
C PRO A 103 8.06 -1.46 2.37
N GLY A 104 8.98 -0.98 3.21
CA GLY A 104 9.62 0.33 3.07
C GLY A 104 8.82 1.51 3.63
N TYR A 105 7.54 1.34 3.99
CA TYR A 105 6.79 2.39 4.70
C TYR A 105 7.14 2.40 6.19
N LYS A 106 7.11 3.58 6.80
CA LYS A 106 7.18 3.75 8.25
C LYS A 106 5.82 3.46 8.85
N ILE A 107 5.67 2.31 9.51
CA ILE A 107 4.43 1.94 10.19
C ILE A 107 4.49 2.42 11.64
N VAL A 108 3.53 3.25 12.05
CA VAL A 108 3.47 3.88 13.37
C VAL A 108 2.13 3.59 14.02
N GLY A 109 2.15 3.06 15.23
CA GLY A 109 0.96 2.92 16.07
C GLY A 109 0.54 4.26 16.64
N VAL A 110 -0.75 4.58 16.60
CA VAL A 110 -1.33 5.79 17.18
C VAL A 110 -2.37 5.38 18.22
N ASN A 111 -2.23 5.84 19.45
CA ASN A 111 -3.20 5.57 20.50
C ASN A 111 -4.57 6.15 20.11
N CYS A 112 -5.54 5.27 19.87
CA CYS A 112 -6.91 5.58 19.55
C CYS A 112 -7.90 4.97 20.55
N ARG A 113 -7.42 4.53 21.73
CA ARG A 113 -8.23 3.78 22.70
C ARG A 113 -9.55 4.48 23.03
N GLN A 114 -9.50 5.77 23.36
CA GLN A 114 -10.69 6.56 23.70
C GLN A 114 -11.66 6.70 22.53
N TYR A 115 -11.16 6.73 21.29
CA TYR A 115 -12.03 6.81 20.10
C TYR A 115 -12.75 5.48 19.80
N GLY A 116 -12.25 4.37 20.37
CA GLY A 116 -12.92 3.07 20.31
C GLY A 116 -14.31 3.07 20.97
N GLU A 117 -14.58 4.00 21.88
CA GLU A 117 -15.91 4.25 22.47
C GLU A 117 -16.92 4.76 21.44
N TYR A 118 -16.43 5.42 20.38
CA TYR A 118 -17.24 6.08 19.37
C TYR A 118 -17.13 5.42 17.99
N TYR A 119 -16.71 4.15 17.94
CA TYR A 119 -16.54 3.38 16.71
C TYR A 119 -15.54 3.97 15.70
N GLY A 120 -14.75 4.98 16.10
CA GLY A 120 -13.87 5.76 15.23
C GLY A 120 -12.39 5.54 15.52
N ALA A 121 -11.54 6.03 14.61
CA ALA A 121 -10.10 6.07 14.80
C ALA A 121 -9.45 7.18 13.97
N ILE A 122 -8.11 7.13 13.82
CA ILE A 122 -7.32 8.18 13.18
C ILE A 122 -7.79 8.56 11.77
N HIS A 123 -8.23 7.61 10.93
CA HIS A 123 -8.68 7.91 9.58
C HIS A 123 -9.96 8.77 9.57
N CYS A 124 -10.91 8.49 10.45
CA CYS A 124 -12.15 9.29 10.52
C CYS A 124 -11.93 10.74 10.97
N LEU A 125 -10.82 11.01 11.65
CA LEU A 125 -10.51 12.32 12.24
C LEU A 125 -9.55 13.15 11.38
N THR A 126 -9.09 12.60 10.25
CA THR A 126 -8.06 13.21 9.41
C THR A 126 -8.46 13.18 7.94
N HIS A 127 -7.90 14.10 7.16
CA HIS A 127 -8.06 14.11 5.71
C HIS A 127 -6.76 14.56 5.05
N GLU A 128 -6.30 13.82 4.05
CA GLU A 128 -5.12 14.21 3.28
C GLU A 128 -5.46 15.34 2.29
N ILE A 129 -4.51 16.26 2.13
CA ILE A 129 -4.56 17.26 1.07
C ILE A 129 -3.42 16.94 0.10
N TYR A 130 -3.74 16.97 -1.19
CA TYR A 130 -2.76 16.73 -2.24
C TYR A 130 -1.65 17.79 -2.16
N ALA A 131 -0.43 17.37 -2.50
CA ALA A 131 0.69 18.30 -2.54
C ALA A 131 0.54 19.32 -3.67
N ASN A 132 0.90 20.58 -3.41
CA ASN A 132 1.01 21.62 -4.43
C ASN A 132 1.85 21.14 -5.64
N ASN A 133 1.42 21.44 -6.85
CA ASN A 133 2.03 20.99 -8.10
C ASN A 133 2.32 19.47 -8.10
N PRO A 134 1.28 18.61 -8.09
CA PRO A 134 1.47 17.18 -8.05
C PRO A 134 2.18 16.67 -9.30
N ILE A 135 2.89 15.55 -9.14
CA ILE A 135 3.39 14.75 -10.25
C ILE A 135 2.61 13.44 -10.21
N TYR A 136 1.75 13.24 -11.20
CA TYR A 136 1.01 11.99 -11.38
C TYR A 136 1.91 10.96 -12.07
N ILE A 137 1.90 9.72 -11.59
CA ILE A 137 2.62 8.61 -12.22
C ILE A 137 1.73 7.36 -12.25
N LYS A 138 1.49 6.83 -13.45
CA LYS A 138 0.90 5.52 -13.68
C LYS A 138 1.95 4.59 -14.28
N HIS A 139 2.21 3.47 -13.62
CA HIS A 139 3.21 2.49 -14.07
C HIS A 139 2.78 1.08 -13.69
N LYS A 140 2.53 0.24 -14.70
CA LYS A 140 2.23 -1.19 -14.54
C LYS A 140 3.56 -1.97 -14.43
N TRP A 141 4.01 -2.23 -13.19
CA TRP A 141 5.30 -2.88 -12.96
C TRP A 141 5.28 -4.40 -13.23
N TYR A 142 6.41 -5.01 -13.56
CA TYR A 142 6.50 -6.46 -13.68
C TYR A 142 6.29 -7.19 -12.34
N GLN A 143 5.72 -8.39 -12.35
CA GLN A 143 5.48 -9.19 -11.14
C GLN A 143 5.94 -10.64 -11.34
N GLY A 144 6.54 -11.22 -10.30
CA GLY A 144 6.91 -12.64 -10.30
C GLY A 144 7.96 -12.96 -11.35
N VAL A 145 7.74 -14.05 -12.08
CA VAL A 145 8.60 -14.51 -13.16
C VAL A 145 8.12 -13.90 -14.49
N VAL A 146 9.04 -13.32 -15.25
CA VAL A 146 8.78 -12.66 -16.54
C VAL A 146 9.58 -13.38 -17.61
N LYS A 147 8.90 -13.74 -18.70
CA LYS A 147 9.50 -14.40 -19.86
C LYS A 147 10.73 -13.64 -20.33
N ASN A 148 11.81 -14.39 -20.57
CA ASN A 148 13.05 -13.81 -21.06
C ASN A 148 12.82 -13.07 -22.39
N ASN A 149 13.48 -11.92 -22.54
CA ASN A 149 13.41 -11.09 -23.72
C ASN A 149 14.81 -10.65 -24.15
N LEU A 150 15.24 -11.13 -25.31
CA LEU A 150 16.55 -10.80 -25.90
C LEU A 150 16.68 -9.32 -26.29
N ARG A 151 15.57 -8.58 -26.39
CA ARG A 151 15.55 -7.12 -26.62
C ARG A 151 15.50 -6.31 -25.31
N GLY A 152 15.53 -6.98 -24.16
CA GLY A 152 15.43 -6.37 -22.84
C GLY A 152 14.00 -6.22 -22.35
N PHE A 153 13.83 -5.55 -21.21
CA PHE A 153 12.55 -5.40 -20.53
C PHE A 153 12.08 -3.95 -20.63
N PRO A 154 11.05 -3.63 -21.45
CA PRO A 154 10.52 -2.28 -21.56
C PRO A 154 9.83 -1.86 -20.26
N ILE A 155 10.20 -0.70 -19.76
CA ILE A 155 9.60 -0.05 -18.59
C ILE A 155 8.94 1.22 -19.08
N SER A 156 7.60 1.18 -19.17
CA SER A 156 6.78 2.31 -19.61
C SER A 156 6.01 2.93 -18.44
N LEU A 157 5.92 4.26 -18.41
CA LEU A 157 5.09 4.99 -17.44
C LEU A 157 4.39 6.16 -18.12
N VAL A 158 3.19 6.49 -17.64
CA VAL A 158 2.51 7.75 -17.95
C VAL A 158 2.76 8.72 -16.79
N VAL A 159 3.28 9.91 -17.10
CA VAL A 159 3.60 10.93 -16.09
C VAL A 159 3.08 12.29 -16.49
N LYS A 160 2.42 12.98 -15.55
CA LYS A 160 1.83 14.30 -15.78
C LYS A 160 2.17 15.25 -14.65
N SER A 161 2.39 16.52 -14.97
CA SER A 161 2.50 17.63 -14.02
C SER A 161 2.07 18.90 -14.73
N SER A 162 1.41 19.83 -14.02
CA SER A 162 1.03 21.14 -14.56
C SER A 162 2.25 21.94 -15.05
N ASP A 163 3.39 21.75 -14.41
CA ASP A 163 4.65 22.40 -14.79
C ASP A 163 5.39 21.68 -15.94
N GLY A 164 4.86 20.57 -16.45
CA GLY A 164 5.57 19.69 -17.39
C GLY A 164 6.68 18.86 -16.73
N ILE A 165 7.20 17.89 -17.46
CA ILE A 165 8.20 16.93 -16.94
C ILE A 165 9.58 17.26 -17.48
N LEU A 166 10.52 17.54 -16.57
CA LEU A 166 11.91 17.86 -16.91
C LEU A 166 12.70 16.60 -17.25
N LYS A 167 12.61 15.57 -16.39
CA LYS A 167 13.30 14.29 -16.62
C LYS A 167 12.62 13.14 -15.88
N ALA A 168 12.63 11.99 -16.54
CA ALA A 168 12.26 10.70 -15.97
C ALA A 168 13.46 9.75 -16.08
N ILE A 169 13.88 9.19 -14.96
CA ILE A 169 15.04 8.29 -14.88
C ILE A 169 14.60 6.99 -14.23
N LEU A 170 14.87 5.88 -14.91
CA LEU A 170 14.76 4.53 -14.38
C LEU A 170 16.08 4.16 -13.68
N TYR A 171 16.01 3.74 -12.43
CA TYR A 171 17.14 3.21 -11.69
C TYR A 171 16.93 1.70 -11.54
N TRP A 172 17.87 0.89 -12.03
CA TRP A 172 17.75 -0.56 -11.99
C TRP A 172 19.04 -1.24 -11.52
N LYS A 173 18.92 -2.46 -11.01
CA LYS A 173 20.04 -3.33 -10.63
C LYS A 173 19.63 -4.78 -10.75
N THR A 174 20.60 -5.68 -10.85
CA THR A 174 20.40 -7.13 -10.68
C THR A 174 20.79 -7.55 -9.26
N ASN A 175 20.45 -8.79 -8.89
CA ASN A 175 20.96 -9.44 -7.68
C ASN A 175 22.50 -9.61 -7.68
N GLN A 176 23.18 -9.44 -8.81
CA GLN A 176 24.63 -9.52 -8.94
C GLN A 176 25.31 -8.15 -8.74
N THR A 177 24.57 -7.05 -8.89
CA THR A 177 25.09 -5.68 -8.78
C THR A 177 24.68 -5.02 -7.46
N LYS A 178 25.62 -4.32 -6.81
CA LYS A 178 25.36 -3.63 -5.54
C LYS A 178 24.54 -2.35 -5.70
N SER A 179 24.87 -1.55 -6.70
CA SER A 179 24.31 -0.20 -6.91
C SER A 179 23.32 -0.15 -8.07
N TYR A 180 22.33 0.74 -7.95
CA TYR A 180 21.41 1.05 -9.04
C TYR A 180 22.10 1.86 -10.13
N GLN A 181 21.94 1.43 -11.37
CA GLN A 181 22.39 2.15 -12.56
C GLN A 181 21.24 2.98 -13.15
N PRO A 182 21.49 4.23 -13.56
CA PRO A 182 20.48 5.07 -14.18
C PRO A 182 20.30 4.74 -15.68
N LEU A 183 19.06 4.80 -16.13
CA LEU A 183 18.66 4.78 -17.53
C LEU A 183 17.72 5.97 -17.76
N GLN A 184 18.12 6.88 -18.66
CA GLN A 184 17.27 7.99 -19.07
C GLN A 184 16.06 7.44 -19.83
N MET A 185 14.85 7.82 -19.41
CA MET A 185 13.64 7.47 -20.12
C MET A 185 13.37 8.47 -21.24
N LYS A 186 12.93 7.98 -22.39
CA LYS A 186 12.57 8.80 -23.56
C LYS A 186 11.06 8.97 -23.61
N ASN A 187 10.61 10.18 -23.91
CA ASN A 187 9.20 10.40 -24.24
C ASN A 187 8.92 9.76 -25.61
N ILE A 188 7.97 8.84 -25.66
CA ILE A 188 7.62 8.13 -26.91
C ILE A 188 6.35 8.70 -27.55
N GLU A 189 5.40 9.12 -26.72
CA GLU A 189 4.12 9.68 -27.16
C GLU A 189 3.42 10.37 -25.99
N ASN A 190 2.94 11.60 -26.18
CA ASN A 190 2.18 12.36 -25.18
C ASN A 190 2.88 12.39 -23.81
N ASP A 191 2.22 11.87 -22.78
CA ASP A 191 2.71 11.79 -21.41
C ASP A 191 3.45 10.47 -21.10
N THR A 192 3.76 9.67 -22.13
CA THR A 192 4.33 8.32 -21.98
C THR A 192 5.83 8.33 -22.17
N PHE A 193 6.54 7.82 -21.16
CA PHE A 193 7.99 7.69 -21.14
C PHE A 193 8.39 6.23 -21.04
N GLU A 194 9.44 5.84 -21.76
CA GLU A 194 9.93 4.47 -21.81
C GLU A 194 11.46 4.38 -21.71
N ALA A 195 11.94 3.33 -21.05
CA ALA A 195 13.32 2.88 -21.08
C ALA A 195 13.38 1.35 -21.10
N PHE A 196 14.50 0.80 -21.57
CA PHE A 196 14.71 -0.64 -21.68
C PHE A 196 15.77 -1.09 -20.68
N ILE A 197 15.40 -1.97 -19.76
CA ILE A 197 16.39 -2.70 -18.96
C ILE A 197 17.06 -3.74 -19.88
N PRO A 198 18.40 -3.80 -19.97
CA PRO A 198 19.09 -4.78 -20.81
C PRO A 198 18.68 -6.23 -20.50
N PRO A 199 18.79 -7.16 -21.47
CA PRO A 199 18.59 -8.57 -21.24
C PRO A 199 19.45 -9.10 -20.09
N ALA A 200 18.92 -10.06 -19.34
CA ALA A 200 19.64 -10.75 -18.28
C ALA A 200 19.45 -12.26 -18.40
N LYS A 201 20.34 -13.04 -17.78
CA LYS A 201 20.26 -14.50 -17.78
C LYS A 201 19.01 -14.97 -17.00
N SER A 202 18.47 -16.13 -17.38
CA SER A 202 17.45 -16.85 -16.61
C SER A 202 17.84 -16.95 -15.13
N GLY A 203 16.86 -16.80 -14.24
CA GLY A 203 17.03 -16.77 -12.79
C GLY A 203 17.54 -15.43 -12.20
N THR A 204 17.89 -14.45 -13.04
CA THR A 204 18.33 -13.13 -12.56
C THR A 204 17.16 -12.38 -11.95
N THR A 205 17.31 -11.89 -10.72
CA THR A 205 16.33 -10.96 -10.12
C THR A 205 16.68 -9.52 -10.49
N ILE A 206 15.76 -8.83 -11.14
CA ILE A 206 15.90 -7.41 -11.51
C ILE A 206 15.10 -6.58 -10.51
N ASN A 207 15.75 -5.58 -9.92
CA ASN A 207 15.15 -4.61 -9.01
C ASN A 207 15.20 -3.23 -9.64
N TYR A 208 14.12 -2.46 -9.59
CA TYR A 208 14.10 -1.12 -10.18
C TYR A 208 13.11 -0.16 -9.51
N TYR A 209 13.38 1.13 -9.66
CA TYR A 209 12.47 2.21 -9.28
C TYR A 209 12.59 3.38 -10.26
N LEU A 210 11.62 4.27 -10.24
CA LEU A 210 11.55 5.43 -11.11
C LEU A 210 11.78 6.70 -10.29
N LYS A 211 12.50 7.66 -10.84
CA LYS A 211 12.69 9.00 -10.27
C LYS A 211 12.32 10.04 -11.33
N ILE A 212 11.31 10.85 -11.02
CA ILE A 212 10.76 11.86 -11.92
C ILE A 212 11.01 13.22 -11.30
N GLN A 213 11.40 14.19 -12.13
CA GLN A 213 11.47 15.60 -11.79
C GLN A 213 10.64 16.41 -12.79
N ASN A 214 9.80 17.33 -12.30
CA ASN A 214 9.08 18.30 -13.12
C ASN A 214 9.91 19.60 -13.30
N ASN A 215 9.42 20.54 -14.11
CA ASN A 215 10.18 21.77 -14.40
C ASN A 215 10.29 22.73 -13.20
N ASN A 216 9.41 22.62 -12.20
CA ASN A 216 9.49 23.43 -10.97
C ASN A 216 10.51 22.89 -9.94
N GLY A 217 11.20 21.79 -10.25
CA GLY A 217 12.22 21.19 -9.38
C GLY A 217 11.70 20.12 -8.41
N LYS A 218 10.38 19.89 -8.31
CA LYS A 218 9.82 18.82 -7.47
C LYS A 218 10.25 17.45 -8.00
N VAL A 219 10.67 16.60 -7.08
CA VAL A 219 11.14 15.23 -7.37
C VAL A 219 10.28 14.23 -6.63
N ILE A 220 9.79 13.22 -7.35
CA ILE A 220 9.11 12.07 -6.76
C ILE A 220 9.72 10.75 -7.23
N LYS A 221 9.52 9.70 -6.44
CA LYS A 221 9.94 8.35 -6.79
C LYS A 221 8.74 7.41 -6.88
N LYS A 222 8.85 6.37 -7.69
CA LYS A 222 7.87 5.28 -7.78
C LYS A 222 8.60 3.92 -7.68
N PRO A 223 8.29 3.09 -6.66
CA PRO A 223 7.39 3.37 -5.53
C PRO A 223 7.92 4.52 -4.66
N MET A 224 7.03 5.16 -3.88
CA MET A 224 7.37 6.36 -3.11
C MET A 224 8.48 6.13 -2.07
N VAL A 225 8.57 4.90 -1.57
CA VAL A 225 9.55 4.43 -0.59
C VAL A 225 10.90 4.06 -1.18
N ALA A 226 11.11 4.21 -2.48
CA ALA A 226 12.40 3.91 -3.10
C ALA A 226 13.54 4.83 -2.57
N PRO A 227 14.77 4.32 -2.42
CA PRO A 227 15.23 2.98 -2.81
C PRO A 227 15.06 1.90 -1.72
N THR A 228 14.49 2.23 -0.54
CA THR A 228 14.30 1.27 0.56
C THR A 228 13.47 0.07 0.13
N TYR A 229 12.48 0.29 -0.73
CA TYR A 229 11.79 -0.76 -1.45
C TYR A 229 11.67 -0.39 -2.93
N SER A 230 11.80 -1.38 -3.80
CA SER A 230 11.76 -1.22 -5.25
C SER A 230 10.86 -2.28 -5.88
N TYR A 231 10.43 -2.04 -7.12
CA TYR A 231 9.81 -3.10 -7.92
C TYR A 231 10.82 -4.20 -8.18
N SER A 232 10.34 -5.44 -8.31
CA SER A 232 11.19 -6.59 -8.54
C SER A 232 10.48 -7.65 -9.37
N PHE A 233 11.22 -8.32 -10.24
CA PHE A 233 10.80 -9.49 -10.99
C PHE A 233 11.99 -10.41 -11.28
N ILE A 234 11.71 -11.66 -11.60
CA ILE A 234 12.70 -12.69 -11.92
C ILE A 234 12.62 -12.98 -13.42
N VAL A 235 13.76 -13.07 -14.08
CA VAL A 235 13.82 -13.48 -15.49
C VAL A 235 13.66 -14.99 -15.59
N GLU A 236 12.75 -15.45 -16.45
CA GLU A 236 12.57 -16.87 -16.77
C GLU A 236 13.82 -17.50 -17.38
#